data_AF-A0A4R4XUP4-F1
#
_entry.id   AF-A0A4R4XUP4-F1
#
_cell.length_a   1.000
_cell.length_b   1.000
_cell.length_c   1.000
_cell.angle_alpha   90.00
_cell.angle_beta   90.00
_cell.angle_gamma   90.00
#
_symmetry.space_group_name_H-M   'P 1'
#
loop_
_entity.id
_entity.type
_entity.pdbx_description
1 polymer ?
#
loop_
_entity_poly.entity_id
_entity_poly.type
_entity_poly.pdbx_seq_one_letter_code
_entity_poly.pdbx_strand_id
1 'polypeptide(L)' 'MTPESASRRRYCEFEDFDGVVQLFEWHGRFPPIPGRVYFRLVPEQRKATVADIGSKLGI' A
#
# COMPACT_ATOMS: atom_id res chain seq x y z
N MET A 1 -3.10 -0.01 11.79
CA MET A 1 -2.42 -0.23 10.51
C MET A 1 -1.48 -1.40 10.69
N THR A 2 -1.37 -2.26 9.68
CA THR A 2 -0.56 -3.49 9.75
C THR A 2 0.15 -3.68 8.43
N PRO A 3 1.40 -4.18 8.42
CA PRO A 3 2.00 -4.67 7.20
C PRO A 3 1.19 -5.85 6.66
N GLU A 4 1.12 -5.96 5.35
CA GLU A 4 0.48 -7.07 4.65
C GLU A 4 1.21 -8.37 4.97
N SER A 5 0.45 -9.46 5.07
CA SER A 5 1.04 -10.77 5.37
C SER A 5 2.06 -11.15 4.30
N ALA A 6 3.15 -11.80 4.71
CA ALA A 6 4.24 -12.18 3.81
C ALA A 6 3.77 -12.95 2.57
N SER A 7 2.74 -13.80 2.72
CA SER A 7 2.12 -14.58 1.65
C SER A 7 1.37 -13.75 0.60
N ARG A 8 1.14 -12.46 0.84
CA ARG A 8 0.39 -11.55 -0.03
C ARG A 8 1.19 -10.34 -0.50
N ARG A 9 2.47 -10.25 -0.15
CA ARG A 9 3.37 -9.15 -0.56
C ARG A 9 3.42 -8.94 -2.08
N ARG A 10 3.30 -10.02 -2.87
CA ARG A 10 3.24 -9.97 -4.34
C ARG A 10 2.09 -9.15 -4.92
N TYR A 11 1.03 -8.89 -4.13
CA TYR A 11 -0.08 -8.04 -4.56
C TYR A 11 0.15 -6.56 -4.24
N CYS A 12 1.24 -6.23 -3.52
CA CYS A 12 1.53 -4.90 -3.02
C CYS A 12 2.74 -4.26 -3.71
N GLU A 13 3.14 -4.78 -4.87
CA GLU A 13 4.21 -4.23 -5.70
C GLU A 13 3.61 -3.22 -6.67
N PHE A 14 4.02 -1.96 -6.57
CA PHE A 14 3.55 -0.87 -7.41
C PHE A 14 4.72 -0.05 -7.93
N GLU A 15 4.60 0.46 -9.14
CA GLU A 15 5.51 1.49 -9.65
C GLU A 15 5.29 2.79 -8.87
N ASP A 16 6.35 3.32 -8.27
CA ASP A 16 6.34 4.62 -7.59
C ASP A 16 6.59 5.76 -8.59
N PHE A 17 6.58 7.02 -8.14
CA PHE A 17 6.70 8.18 -9.02
C PHE A 17 8.06 8.30 -9.72
N ASP A 18 9.07 7.55 -9.26
CA ASP A 18 10.39 7.46 -9.86
C ASP A 18 10.48 6.37 -10.95
N GLY A 19 9.38 5.66 -11.24
CA GLY A 19 9.35 4.54 -12.18
C GLY A 19 9.93 3.24 -11.61
N VAL A 20 10.28 3.20 -10.32
CA VAL A 20 10.80 2.01 -9.65
C VAL A 20 9.67 1.28 -8.96
N VAL A 21 9.60 -0.04 -9.16
CA VAL A 21 8.67 -0.89 -8.42
C VAL A 21 9.11 -0.98 -6.96
N GLN A 22 8.20 -0.57 -6.07
CA GLN A 22 8.40 -0.56 -4.63
C GLN A 22 7.31 -1.39 -3.95
N LEU A 23 7.59 -1.83 -2.72
CA LEU A 23 6.62 -2.57 -1.91
C LEU A 23 5.79 -1.62 -1.04
N PHE A 24 4.48 -1.65 -1.23
CA PHE A 24 3.47 -0.88 -0.47
C PHE A 24 2.75 -1.79 0.53
N GLU A 25 3.52 -2.37 1.45
CA GLU A 25 3.01 -3.39 2.37
C GLU A 25 2.10 -2.82 3.46
N TRP A 26 2.13 -1.53 3.75
CA TRP A 26 1.27 -0.96 4.77
C TRP A 26 -0.14 -0.83 4.25
N HIS A 27 -1.10 -1.35 5.03
CA HIS A 27 -2.49 -1.19 4.68
C HIS A 27 -3.38 -0.89 5.90
N GLY A 28 -4.53 -0.31 5.60
CA GLY A 28 -5.56 0.05 6.57
C GLY A 28 -6.95 0.00 5.96
N ARG A 29 -7.99 -0.02 6.80
CA ARG A 29 -9.37 0.18 6.32
C ARG A 29 -9.55 1.63 5.88
N PHE A 30 -10.32 1.85 4.82
CA PHE A 30 -10.66 3.18 4.32
C PHE A 30 -12.16 3.48 4.53
N PRO A 31 -12.60 3.77 5.76
CA PRO A 31 -14.01 4.07 6.04
C PRO A 31 -14.45 5.39 5.37
N PRO A 32 -15.76 5.59 5.10
CA PRO A 32 -16.89 4.72 5.42
C PRO A 32 -17.16 3.61 4.39
N ILE A 33 -16.46 3.64 3.25
CA ILE A 33 -16.67 2.71 2.13
C ILE A 33 -15.94 1.40 2.44
N PRO A 34 -16.47 0.22 2.04
CA PRO A 34 -15.68 -1.00 2.05
C PRO A 34 -14.45 -0.84 1.15
N GLY A 35 -13.28 -0.65 1.76
CA GLY A 35 -12.03 -0.49 1.04
C GLY A 35 -10.79 -0.64 1.91
N ARG A 36 -9.63 -0.59 1.25
CA ARG A 36 -8.29 -0.58 1.80
C ARG A 36 -7.50 0.56 1.17
N VAL A 37 -6.65 1.17 1.97
CA VAL A 37 -5.56 2.01 1.49
C VAL A 37 -4.28 1.20 1.58
N TYR A 38 -3.48 1.22 0.51
CA TYR A 38 -2.15 0.63 0.42
C TYR A 38 -1.12 1.74 0.25
N PHE A 39 -0.12 1.76 1.13
CA PHE A 39 0.87 2.82 1.17
C PHE A 39 2.26 2.30 1.58
N ARG A 40 3.30 3.09 1.30
CA ARG A 40 4.64 2.90 1.86
C ARG A 40 5.05 4.12 2.68
N LEU A 41 5.94 3.94 3.64
CA LEU A 41 6.55 5.04 4.37
C LEU A 41 7.81 5.50 3.64
N VAL A 42 8.04 6.81 3.58
CA VAL A 42 9.23 7.45 2.99
C VAL A 42 9.92 8.26 4.09
N PRO A 43 10.76 7.61 4.93
CA PRO A 43 11.28 8.23 6.16
C PRO A 43 12.12 9.48 5.91
N GLU A 44 12.92 9.46 4.85
CA GLU A 44 13.78 10.58 4.43
C GLU A 44 12.99 11.86 4.16
N GLN A 45 11.74 11.71 3.71
CA GLN A 45 10.82 12.82 3.44
C GLN A 45 9.82 13.07 4.57
N ARG A 46 9.79 12.21 5.60
CA ARG A 46 8.76 12.17 6.65
C ARG A 46 7.33 12.11 6.08
N LYS A 47 7.15 11.31 5.02
CA LYS A 47 5.88 11.16 4.29
C LYS A 47 5.47 9.70 4.17
N ALA A 48 4.23 9.50 3.73
CA ALA A 48 3.76 8.24 3.19
C ALA A 48 3.31 8.45 1.74
N THR A 49 3.58 7.48 0.88
CA THR A 49 3.09 7.46 -0.51
C THR A 49 1.99 6.44 -0.62
N VAL A 50 0.83 6.84 -1.13
CA VAL A 50 -0.32 5.96 -1.36
C VAL A 50 -0.23 5.42 -2.78
N ALA A 51 -0.25 4.09 -2.91
CA ALA A 51 -0.32 3.43 -4.22
C ALA A 51 -1.76 3.20 -4.67
N ASP A 52 -2.63 2.75 -3.75
CA ASP A 52 -3.99 2.36 -4.10
C ASP A 52 -4.97 2.65 -2.96
N ILE A 53 -6.18 3.07 -3.34
CA ILE A 53 -7.35 3.14 -2.46
C ILE A 53 -8.50 2.44 -3.18
N GLY A 54 -8.96 1.33 -2.63
CA GLY A 54 -10.00 0.56 -3.28
C GLY A 54 -10.29 -0.77 -2.59
N SER A 55 -10.72 -1.74 -3.38
CA SER A 55 -10.93 -3.10 -2.90
C SER A 55 -9.62 -3.71 -2.38
N LYS A 56 -9.75 -4.71 -1.51
CA LYS A 56 -8.58 -5.45 -1.02
C LYS A 56 -7.93 -6.20 -2.19
N LEU A 57 -6.64 -5.95 -2.44
CA LEU A 57 -5.92 -6.48 -3.59
C LEU A 57 -5.86 -8.01 -3.58
N GLY A 58 -6.04 -8.66 -4.73
CA GLY A 58 -5.97 -10.12 -4.84
C GLY A 58 -7.12 -10.87 -4.15
N ILE A 59 -8.25 -10.20 -3.90
CA ILE A 59 -9.56 -10.82 -3.64
C ILE A 59 -10.32 -10.91 -4.95
#